data_AF-R1I5S2-F1
#
_entry.id   AF-R1I5S2-F1
#
_cell.length_a   1.000
_cell.length_b   1.000
_cell.length_c   1.000
_cell.angle_alpha   90.00
_cell.angle_beta   90.00
_cell.angle_gamma   90.00
#
_symmetry.space_group_name_H-M   'P 1'
#
loop_
_entity.id
_entity.type
_entity.pdbx_description
1 polymer ?
#
loop_
_entity_poly.entity_id
_entity_poly.type
_entity_poly.pdbx_seq_one_letter_code
_entity_poly.pdbx_strand_id
1 'polypeptide(L)' 'MLYDRDDHGEYLHFATALAGTRVFFEVVQRIGGYRGYGVVNAPVRMAAHRAHRRAGAPAKTAV' A
#
# COMPACT_ATOMS: atom_id res chain seq x y z
N MET A 1 1.54 3.25 -7.36
CA MET A 1 0.35 4.10 -7.17
C MET A 1 -0.87 3.22 -7.33
N LEU A 2 -1.85 3.33 -6.44
CA LEU A 2 -3.10 2.57 -6.42
C LEU A 2 -4.28 3.53 -6.64
N TYR A 3 -5.38 3.02 -7.18
CA TYR A 3 -6.53 3.83 -7.60
C TYR A 3 -7.83 3.10 -7.27
N ASP A 4 -8.83 3.84 -6.80
CA ASP A 4 -10.21 3.39 -6.61
C ASP A 4 -11.17 4.51 -7.04
N ARG A 5 -12.35 4.15 -7.53
CA ARG A 5 -13.36 5.10 -8.02
C ARG A 5 -14.75 4.55 -7.72
N ASP A 6 -15.63 5.43 -7.24
CA ASP A 6 -17.06 5.16 -7.09
C ASP A 6 -17.89 6.15 -7.93
N ASP A 7 -19.21 6.04 -7.85
CA ASP A 7 -20.15 6.95 -8.55
C ASP A 7 -20.05 8.41 -8.07
N HIS A 8 -19.38 8.65 -6.94
CA HIS A 8 -19.30 9.95 -6.27
C HIS A 8 -17.93 10.61 -6.36
N GLY A 9 -16.87 9.89 -6.75
CA GLY A 9 -15.54 10.45 -6.89
C GLY A 9 -14.43 9.43 -7.04
N GLU A 10 -13.20 9.92 -6.84
CA GLU A 10 -11.98 9.18 -7.08
C GLU A 10 -11.06 9.18 -5.86
N TYR A 11 -10.28 8.12 -5.73
CA TYR A 11 -9.35 7.87 -4.64
C TYR A 11 -8.00 7.44 -5.20
N LEU A 12 -7.06 8.39 -5.20
CA LEU A 12 -5.68 8.13 -5.54
C LEU A 12 -4.90 7.91 -4.26
N HIS A 13 -4.12 6.83 -4.20
CA HIS A 13 -3.31 6.58 -3.02
C HIS A 13 -2.01 5.86 -3.32
N PHE A 14 -1.02 6.06 -2.46
CA PHE A 14 0.19 5.27 -2.45
C PHE A 14 0.66 5.05 -1.02
N ALA A 15 1.19 3.84 -0.77
CA ALA A 15 1.76 3.46 0.51
C ALA A 15 3.29 3.55 0.44
N THR A 16 3.91 4.00 1.53
CA THR A 16 5.35 3.94 1.70
C THR A 16 5.81 2.50 1.97
N ALA A 17 7.13 2.27 1.96
CA ALA A 17 7.67 1.08 2.62
C ALA A 17 7.33 1.05 4.12
N LEU A 18 7.49 -0.11 4.76
CA LEU A 18 7.35 -0.22 6.22
C LEU A 18 8.44 0.63 6.89
N ALA A 19 8.02 1.54 7.76
CA ALA A 19 8.86 2.18 8.76
C ALA A 19 9.06 1.20 9.92
N GLY A 20 10.23 0.56 9.96
CA GLY A 20 10.53 -0.51 10.91
C GLY A 20 9.76 -1.81 10.59
N THR A 21 9.09 -2.38 11.59
CA THR A 21 8.49 -3.73 11.46
C THR A 21 6.99 -3.74 11.15
N ARG A 22 6.25 -2.68 11.50
CA ARG A 22 4.77 -2.70 11.50
C ARG A 22 4.07 -1.43 11.02
N VAL A 23 4.76 -0.28 11.03
CA VAL A 23 4.13 1.00 10.66
C VAL A 23 4.42 1.29 9.19
N PHE A 24 3.44 1.81 8.48
CA PHE A 24 3.62 2.42 7.16
C PHE A 24 2.72 3.64 7.08
N PHE A 25 3.01 4.53 6.15
CA PHE A 25 2.17 5.68 5.86
C PHE A 25 1.52 5.53 4.50
N GLU A 26 0.31 6.04 4.39
CA GLU A 26 -0.43 6.11 3.13
C GLU A 26 -0.80 7.55 2.87
N VAL A 27 -0.43 8.05 1.69
CA VAL A 27 -0.85 9.36 1.22
C VAL A 27 -2.02 9.17 0.28
N VAL A 28 -3.09 9.93 0.53
CA VAL A 28 -4.37 9.79 -0.16
C VAL A 28 -4.81 11.13 -0.70
N GLN A 29 -5.41 11.10 -1.89
CA GLN A 29 -6.12 12.22 -2.47
C GLN A 29 -7.54 11.77 -2.80
N ARG A 30 -8.52 12.47 -2.23
CA ARG A 30 -9.95 12.27 -2.50
C ARG A 30 -10.40 13.38 -3.43
N ILE A 31 -10.97 13.01 -4.56
CA ILE A 31 -11.51 13.94 -5.54
C ILE A 31 -13.02 13.74 -5.58
N GLY A 32 -13.77 14.85 -5.52
CA GLY A 32 -15.23 14.81 -5.47
C GLY A 32 -15.75 14.31 -4.11
N GLY A 33 -16.74 13.43 -4.15
CA GLY A 33 -17.47 12.90 -2.99
C GLY A 33 -17.03 11.50 -2.53
N TYR A 34 -15.86 11.00 -2.93
CA TYR A 34 -15.41 9.65 -2.55
C TYR A 34 -15.19 9.52 -1.03
N ARG A 35 -15.96 8.64 -0.38
CA ARG A 35 -15.95 8.42 1.09
C ARG A 35 -15.43 7.05 1.51
N GLY A 36 -15.09 6.18 0.56
CA GLY A 36 -14.51 4.85 0.82
C GLY A 36 -13.08 4.91 1.38
N TYR A 37 -12.46 3.76 1.65
CA TYR A 37 -11.07 3.70 2.16
C TYR A 37 -10.12 2.93 1.24
N GLY A 38 -10.50 2.71 -0.03
CA GLY A 38 -9.70 1.92 -0.97
C GLY A 38 -9.51 0.46 -0.51
N VAL A 39 -10.53 -0.13 0.13
CA VAL A 39 -10.45 -1.50 0.71
C VAL A 39 -10.05 -2.54 -0.34
N VAL A 40 -10.50 -2.35 -1.58
CA VAL A 40 -10.17 -3.21 -2.73
C VAL A 40 -8.65 -3.31 -2.97
N ASN A 41 -7.91 -2.26 -2.61
CA ASN A 41 -6.46 -2.18 -2.81
C ASN A 41 -5.65 -2.72 -1.61
N ALA A 42 -6.31 -3.11 -0.52
CA ALA A 42 -5.64 -3.65 0.66
C ALA A 42 -4.82 -4.94 0.38
N PRO A 43 -5.30 -5.93 -0.39
CA PRO A 43 -4.53 -7.13 -0.70
C PRO A 43 -3.24 -6.83 -1.47
N VAL A 44 -3.30 -5.90 -2.43
CA VAL A 44 -2.14 -5.49 -3.23
C VAL A 44 -1.07 -4.86 -2.35
N ARG A 45 -1.48 -3.99 -1.43
CA ARG A 45 -0.58 -3.38 -0.43
C ARG A 45 0.09 -4.42 0.46
N MET A 46 -0.67 -5.40 0.95
CA MET A 46 -0.12 -6.49 1.78
C MET A 46 0.89 -7.35 1.02
N ALA A 47 0.62 -7.65 -0.26
CA ALA A 47 1.55 -8.37 -1.12
C ALA A 47 2.85 -7.58 -1.33
N ALA A 48 2.76 -6.27 -1.58
CA ALA A 48 3.92 -5.39 -1.73
C ALA A 48 4.77 -5.35 -0.45
N HIS A 49 4.18 -5.16 0.73
CA HIS A 49 4.92 -5.20 1.99
C HIS A 49 5.59 -6.56 2.25
N ARG A 50 4.91 -7.67 1.91
CA ARG A 50 5.49 -9.01 2.02
C ARG A 50 6.68 -9.20 1.08
N ALA A 51 6.61 -8.69 -0.14
CA ALA A 51 7.72 -8.71 -1.09
C ALA A 51 8.92 -7.90 -0.57
N HIS A 52 8.67 -6.68 -0.05
CA HIS A 52 9.73 -5.85 0.53
C HIS A 52 10.44 -6.50 1.73
N ARG A 53 9.73 -7.19 2.62
CA ARG A 53 10.36 -7.93 3.73
C ARG A 53 11.30 -9.03 3.25
N ARG A 54 10.97 -9.69 2.14
CA ARG A 54 11.80 -10.75 1.56
C ARG A 54 13.05 -10.19 0.87
N ALA A 55 12.91 -9.03 0.24
CA ALA A 55 14.03 -8.33 -0.40
C ALA A 55 15.03 -7.74 0.61
N GLY A 56 14.58 -7.39 1.82
CA GLY A 56 15.42 -6.90 2.92
C GLY A 56 15.99 -7.98 3.86
N ALA A 57 15.63 -9.25 3.68
CA ALA A 57 16.26 -10.34 4.41
C ALA A 57 17.66 -10.58 3.78
N PRO A 58 18.76 -10.56 4.55
CA PRO A 58 20.08 -10.85 3.99
C PRO A 58 20.02 -12.24 3.34
N ALA A 59 20.52 -12.33 2.10
CA ALA A 59 20.74 -13.61 1.45
C ALA A 59 21.58 -14.46 2.41
N LYS A 60 21.00 -15.56 2.91
CA LYS A 60 21.72 -16.47 3.80
C LYS A 60 22.81 -17.10 2.94
N THR A 61 24.04 -16.60 3.06
CA THR A 61 25.24 -17.25 2.51
C THR A 61 25.29 -18.64 3.13
N ALA A 62 24.96 -19.64 2.31
CA ALA A 62 25.26 -21.03 2.62
C ALA A 62 26.79 -21.17 2.56
N VAL A 63 27.37 -21.52 3.69
CA VAL A 63 28.75 -22.03 3.81
C VAL A 63 28.80 -23.44 3.26
#